data_AF-K1U6C7-F1
#
_entry.id   AF-K1U6C7-F1
#
_cell.length_a   1.000
_cell.length_b   1.000
_cell.length_c   1.000
_cell.angle_alpha   90.00
_cell.angle_beta   90.00
_cell.angle_gamma   90.00
#
_symmetry.space_group_name_H-M   'P 1'
#
loop_
_entity.id
_entity.type
_entity.pdbx_description
1 polymer ?
#
loop_
_entity_poly.entity_id
_entity_poly.type
_entity_poly.pdbx_seq_one_letter_code
_entity_poly.pdbx_strand_id
1 'polypeptide(L)' 'MKVVSLFSGAGGLDLGFKMAGHDIIWANDLYGDAVETYRLNL' A
#
# COMPACT_ATOMS: atom_id res chain seq x y z
N MET A 1 -6.66 2.54 12.48
CA MET A 1 -5.60 1.73 13.14
C MET A 1 -4.33 1.79 12.32
N LYS A 2 -3.15 1.58 12.91
CA LYS A 2 -1.87 1.51 12.15
C LYS A 2 -1.70 0.13 11.50
N VAL A 3 -1.33 0.11 10.22
CA VAL A 3 -1.23 -1.12 9.41
C VAL A 3 0.09 -1.13 8.64
N VAL A 4 0.66 -2.32 8.48
CA VAL A 4 1.77 -2.60 7.55
C VAL A 4 1.24 -3.45 6.41
N SER A 5 1.57 -3.08 5.18
CA SER A 5 1.17 -3.82 3.97
C SER A 5 2.34 -4.63 3.40
N LEU A 6 2.25 -5.94 3.50
CA LEU A 6 3.23 -6.86 2.93
C LEU A 6 2.71 -7.38 1.58
N PHE A 7 3.59 -7.45 0.57
CA PHE A 7 3.22 -7.84 -0.79
C PHE A 7 2.16 -6.89 -1.37
N SER A 8 2.41 -5.58 -1.23
CA SER A 8 1.43 -4.52 -1.48
C SER A 8 0.97 -4.44 -2.93
N GLY A 9 1.74 -4.98 -3.87
CA GLY A 9 1.50 -4.82 -5.30
C GLY A 9 1.35 -3.34 -5.65
N ALA A 10 0.39 -3.03 -6.52
CA ALA A 10 0.01 -1.66 -6.87
C ALA A 10 -0.80 -0.91 -5.79
N GLY A 11 -1.15 -1.57 -4.66
CA GLY A 11 -1.83 -0.91 -3.53
C GLY A 11 -3.35 -0.97 -3.52
N GLY A 12 -3.98 -1.90 -4.26
CA GLY A 12 -5.45 -1.99 -4.29
C GLY A 12 -6.08 -2.25 -2.91
N LEU A 13 -5.48 -3.11 -2.09
CA LEU A 13 -5.95 -3.39 -0.73
C LEU A 13 -5.76 -2.17 0.18
N ASP A 14 -4.58 -1.56 0.10
CA ASP A 14 -4.16 -0.38 0.85
C ASP A 14 -5.09 0.82 0.61
N LEU A 15 -5.53 1.04 -0.63
CA LEU A 15 -6.55 2.04 -0.94
C LEU A 15 -7.85 1.79 -0.16
N GLY A 16 -8.30 0.54 -0.08
CA GLY A 16 -9.47 0.17 0.73
C GLY A 16 -9.27 0.45 2.22
N PHE A 17 -8.10 0.13 2.77
CA PHE A 17 -7.77 0.42 4.18
C PHE A 17 -7.71 1.93 4.45
N LYS A 18 -7.15 2.72 3.54
CA LYS A 18 -7.12 4.19 3.64
C LYS A 18 -8.54 4.77 3.62
N MET A 19 -9.41 4.27 2.74
CA MET A 19 -10.83 4.66 2.68
C MET A 19 -11.60 4.27 3.94
N ALA A 20 -11.23 3.18 4.60
CA ALA A 20 -11.80 2.74 5.87
C ALA A 20 -11.21 3.47 7.11
N GLY A 21 -10.33 4.45 6.94
CA GLY A 21 -9.78 5.25 8.04
C GLY A 21 -8.59 4.61 8.77
N HIS A 22 -7.89 3.68 8.11
CA HIS A 22 -6.64 3.12 8.61
C HIS A 22 -5.44 3.92 8.11
N ASP A 23 -4.36 3.89 8.90
CA ASP A 23 -3.10 4.58 8.62
C ASP A 23 -2.05 3.54 8.20
N ILE A 24 -1.59 3.62 6.96
CA ILE A 24 -0.60 2.69 6.40
C ILE A 24 0.78 3.28 6.67
N ILE A 25 1.46 2.71 7.65
CA ILE A 25 2.73 3.26 8.15
C ILE A 25 3.95 2.75 7.37
N TRP A 26 3.79 1.62 6.67
CA TRP A 26 4.82 1.03 5.81
C TRP A 26 4.19 0.02 4.84
N ALA A 27 4.72 -0.04 3.63
CA ALA A 27 4.34 -1.01 2.61
C ALA A 27 5.59 -1.55 1.91
N ASN A 28 5.58 -2.82 1.53
CA ASN A 28 6.65 -3.41 0.73
C ASN A 28 6.14 -4.33 -0.38
N ASP A 29 6.88 -4.32 -1.47
CA ASP A 29 6.81 -5.31 -2.52
C ASP A 29 8.23 -5.59 -3.05
N LEU A 30 8.43 -6.76 -3.67
CA LEU A 30 9.71 -7.14 -4.28
C LEU A 30 9.85 -6.55 -5.69
N TYR A 31 8.71 -6.33 -6.37
CA TYR A 31 8.69 -5.88 -7.75
C TYR A 31 8.75 -4.35 -7.83
N GLY A 32 9.81 -3.82 -8.45
CA GLY A 32 10.07 -2.37 -8.48
C GLY A 32 8.99 -1.56 -9.20
N ASP A 33 8.40 -2.12 -10.27
CA ASP A 33 7.27 -1.57 -11.01
C ASP A 33 5.99 -1.51 -10.16
N ALA A 34 5.73 -2.52 -9.33
CA ALA A 34 4.65 -2.50 -8.36
C ALA A 34 4.85 -1.40 -7.33
N VAL A 35 6.07 -1.26 -6.78
CA VAL A 35 6.40 -0.21 -5.82
C VAL A 35 6.29 1.19 -6.43
N GLU A 36 6.74 1.39 -7.68
CA GLU A 36 6.59 2.67 -8.38
C GLU A 36 5.11 3.00 -8.59
N THR A 37 4.32 2.03 -9.05
CA THR A 37 2.87 2.18 -9.22
C THR A 37 2.19 2.51 -7.89
N TYR A 38 2.55 1.82 -6.80
CA TYR A 38 2.04 2.08 -5.46
C TYR A 38 2.31 3.54 -5.04
N ARG A 39 3.57 4.00 -5.17
CA ARG A 39 3.98 5.37 -4.78
C ARG A 39 3.28 6.47 -5.57
N LEU A 40 2.89 6.21 -6.81
CA LEU A 40 2.15 7.18 -7.64
C LEU A 40 0.69 7.33 -7.20
N ASN A 41 0.14 6.37 -6.45
CA ASN A 41 -1.30 6.30 -6.16
C ASN A 41 -1.68 6.42 -4.68
N LEU A 42 -0.75 6.25 -3.73
CA LEU A 42 -1.06 6.17 -2.28
C LEU A 42 -0.13 6.96 -1.38
#